data_AF-A0A1X7LL59-F1
#
_entry.id   AF-A0A1X7LL59-F1
#
_cell.length_a   1.000
_cell.length_b   1.000
_cell.length_c   1.000
_cell.angle_alpha   90.00
_cell.angle_beta   90.00
_cell.angle_gamma   90.00
#
_symmetry.space_group_name_H-M   'P 1'
#
loop_
_entity.id
_entity.type
_entity.pdbx_description
1 polymer ?
#
loop_
_entity_poly.entity_id
_entity_poly.type
_entity_poly.pdbx_seq_one_letter_code
_entity_poly.pdbx_strand_id
1 'polypeptide(L)'
;MKILLHLIIIVLIFSCNSKTEQESHETQIVSTPTDSSELSDILKVEDTQSPSKKPIETETKQKTVSFNSLKSEPCNVKVTLYVHQNIDSLSKGAIDMFLQVFSEECDNHVEFSEFSQEMIFEVLSKYPKDVAELITKNNYDLNAITSEICCPLLDPAIKPIIKDFETLEISNPKIDSILIALNRALEYQNNE
;
A
#
# COMPACT_ATOMS: atom_id res chain seq x y z
N MET A 1 2.87 -30.91 -22.28
CA MET A 1 3.22 -30.16 -21.05
C MET A 1 3.55 -28.68 -21.26
N LYS A 2 4.03 -28.22 -22.43
CA LYS A 2 4.35 -26.78 -22.64
C LYS A 2 3.12 -25.85 -22.70
N ILE A 3 1.98 -26.35 -23.16
CA ILE A 3 0.74 -25.55 -23.31
C ILE A 3 0.11 -25.22 -21.95
N LEU A 4 0.24 -26.11 -20.96
CA LEU A 4 -0.31 -25.88 -19.61
C LEU A 4 0.47 -24.78 -18.86
N LEU A 5 1.78 -24.67 -19.11
CA LEU A 5 2.63 -23.63 -18.52
C LEU A 5 2.27 -22.23 -19.04
N HIS A 6 1.94 -22.11 -20.33
CA HIS A 6 1.52 -20.82 -20.91
C HIS A 6 0.13 -20.39 -20.45
N LEU A 7 -0.79 -21.32 -20.19
CA LEU A 7 -2.10 -20.99 -19.61
C LEU A 7 -1.98 -20.50 -18.16
N ILE A 8 -1.07 -21.07 -17.36
CA ILE A 8 -0.78 -20.58 -16.01
C ILE A 8 -0.21 -19.16 -16.06
N ILE A 9 0.71 -18.88 -16.98
CA ILE A 9 1.28 -17.53 -17.15
C ILE A 9 0.20 -16.51 -17.57
N ILE A 10 -0.69 -16.88 -18.49
CA ILE A 10 -1.77 -15.98 -18.98
C ILE A 10 -2.82 -15.69 -17.90
N VAL A 11 -3.19 -16.68 -17.07
CA VAL A 11 -4.12 -16.48 -15.95
C VAL A 11 -3.48 -15.63 -14.84
N LEU A 12 -2.17 -15.72 -14.66
CA LEU A 12 -1.43 -14.97 -13.64
C LEU A 12 -1.12 -13.52 -14.02
N ILE A 13 -1.05 -13.19 -15.32
CA ILE A 13 -0.95 -11.80 -15.81
C ILE A 13 -2.23 -11.00 -15.47
N PHE A 14 -3.38 -11.65 -15.38
CA PHE A 14 -4.65 -10.98 -15.07
C PHE A 14 -4.80 -10.56 -13.60
N SER A 15 -4.10 -11.20 -12.65
CA SER A 15 -4.32 -10.94 -11.22
C SER A 15 -3.74 -9.63 -10.69
N CYS A 16 -2.75 -9.03 -11.37
CA CYS A 16 -2.33 -7.65 -11.04
C CYS A 16 -3.10 -6.62 -11.88
N ASN A 17 -3.79 -7.05 -12.95
CA ASN A 17 -4.40 -6.19 -13.96
C ASN A 17 -5.93 -6.14 -13.92
N SER A 18 -6.60 -6.83 -12.99
CA SER A 18 -8.05 -6.78 -12.85
C SER A 18 -8.58 -5.48 -12.23
N LYS A 19 -7.73 -4.48 -11.96
CA LYS A 19 -8.11 -3.21 -11.31
C LYS A 19 -8.39 -2.03 -12.27
N THR A 20 -8.49 -2.24 -13.58
CA THR A 20 -8.91 -1.16 -14.50
C THR A 20 -9.88 -1.67 -15.55
N GLU A 21 -11.15 -1.91 -15.20
CA GLU A 21 -12.31 -1.81 -16.13
C GLU A 21 -13.64 -2.20 -15.45
N GLN A 22 -14.31 -1.21 -14.85
CA GLN A 22 -15.77 -1.07 -14.68
C GLN A 22 -15.95 0.28 -13.96
N GLU A 23 -16.73 1.28 -14.37
CA GLU A 23 -17.97 1.24 -15.15
C GLU A 23 -18.28 2.68 -15.60
N SER A 24 -18.29 2.97 -16.90
CA SER A 24 -18.87 4.22 -17.41
C SER A 24 -20.39 4.06 -17.40
N HIS A 25 -21.02 4.39 -16.28
CA HIS A 25 -22.47 4.54 -16.26
C HIS A 25 -22.86 5.88 -16.89
N GLU A 26 -23.32 5.78 -18.13
CA GLU A 26 -24.08 6.77 -18.86
C GLU A 26 -25.22 7.32 -17.98
N THR A 27 -25.00 8.50 -17.40
CA THR A 27 -26.05 9.22 -16.68
C THR A 27 -26.87 10.00 -17.70
N GLN A 28 -28.10 9.53 -17.91
CA GLN A 28 -29.13 10.23 -18.66
C GLN A 28 -29.35 11.62 -18.08
N ILE A 29 -29.26 12.61 -18.95
CA ILE A 29 -29.56 14.01 -18.70
C ILE A 29 -31.08 14.13 -18.51
N VAL A 30 -31.53 14.24 -17.25
CA VAL A 30 -32.86 14.75 -16.91
C VAL A 30 -32.67 16.18 -16.43
N SER A 31 -33.01 17.11 -17.31
CA SER A 31 -33.07 18.54 -17.07
C SER A 31 -34.23 18.87 -16.11
N THR A 32 -33.91 19.50 -14.99
CA THR A 32 -34.83 20.38 -14.28
C THR A 32 -34.10 21.67 -13.86
N PRO A 33 -34.74 22.84 -13.98
CA PRO A 33 -34.09 24.13 -13.78
C PRO A 33 -34.12 24.52 -12.30
N THR A 34 -33.01 25.00 -11.75
CA THR A 34 -33.03 25.70 -10.46
C THR A 34 -32.01 26.83 -10.47
N ASP A 35 -32.54 27.97 -10.04
CA ASP A 35 -32.02 29.32 -9.93
C ASP A 35 -30.50 29.52 -9.84
N SER A 36 -30.02 30.37 -10.73
CA SER A 36 -28.80 31.15 -10.59
C SER A 36 -29.08 32.42 -9.78
N SER A 37 -28.68 32.46 -8.52
CA SER A 37 -28.27 33.72 -7.89
C SER A 37 -27.32 33.46 -6.74
N GLU A 38 -26.28 34.29 -6.68
CA GLU A 38 -25.37 34.50 -5.55
C GLU A 38 -24.17 33.54 -5.45
N LEU A 39 -23.14 33.81 -6.28
CA LEU A 39 -21.76 33.70 -5.80
C LEU A 39 -20.83 34.59 -6.65
N SER A 40 -20.93 35.90 -6.45
CA SER A 40 -19.99 36.87 -7.03
C SER A 40 -19.79 38.01 -6.04
N ASP A 41 -19.02 37.79 -4.97
CA ASP A 41 -18.55 38.90 -4.14
C ASP A 41 -17.44 38.52 -3.12
N ILE A 42 -16.39 37.80 -3.51
CA ILE A 42 -15.14 37.80 -2.72
C ILE A 42 -13.91 37.72 -3.64
N LEU A 43 -13.64 38.78 -4.39
CA LEU A 43 -12.32 39.06 -4.94
C LEU A 43 -12.11 40.58 -4.93
N LYS A 44 -11.75 41.11 -3.75
CA LYS A 44 -11.09 42.42 -3.65
C LYS A 44 -9.61 42.18 -3.36
N VAL A 45 -8.85 42.41 -4.41
CA VAL A 45 -7.41 42.68 -4.41
C VAL A 45 -7.18 43.99 -3.67
N GLU A 46 -6.39 43.96 -2.61
CA GLU A 46 -5.64 45.14 -2.15
C GLU A 46 -4.19 44.72 -1.88
N ASP A 47 -3.31 45.36 -2.65
CA ASP A 47 -1.86 45.25 -2.57
C ASP A 47 -1.29 46.09 -1.40
N THR A 48 -0.12 45.63 -0.96
CA THR A 48 0.95 46.38 -0.27
C THR A 48 0.89 46.49 1.26
N GLN A 49 1.70 45.66 1.95
CA GLN A 49 2.98 46.08 2.56
C GLN A 49 3.61 44.93 3.37
N SER A 50 4.84 44.57 2.99
CA SER A 50 5.81 43.84 3.84
C SER A 50 6.29 44.77 4.96
N PRO A 51 6.56 44.31 6.21
CA PRO A 51 7.84 43.61 6.47
C PRO A 51 7.83 42.53 7.58
N SER A 52 8.81 41.63 7.45
CA SER A 52 9.60 41.01 8.53
C SER A 52 9.13 39.68 9.16
N LYS A 53 9.84 38.62 8.75
CA LYS A 53 10.35 37.47 9.53
C LYS A 53 9.50 36.91 10.68
N LYS A 54 8.92 35.73 10.43
CA LYS A 54 9.05 34.56 11.33
C LYS A 54 8.92 33.28 10.49
N PRO A 55 9.78 32.26 10.66
CA PRO A 55 9.51 30.94 10.09
C PRO A 55 8.24 30.41 10.75
N ILE A 56 7.19 30.20 9.95
CA ILE A 56 6.05 29.40 10.38
C ILE A 56 6.51 27.96 10.20
N GLU A 57 7.20 27.48 11.22
CA GLU A 57 7.45 26.06 11.43
C GLU A 57 6.11 25.48 11.86
N THR A 58 5.34 25.01 10.87
CA THR A 58 4.17 24.17 11.14
C THR A 58 4.69 22.82 11.59
N GLU A 59 5.14 22.73 12.84
CA GLU A 59 5.36 21.46 13.52
C GLU A 59 3.99 20.80 13.69
N THR A 60 3.62 19.98 12.71
CA THR A 60 2.54 19.03 12.84
C THR A 60 2.93 18.09 13.99
N LYS A 61 2.38 18.30 15.18
CA LYS A 61 2.54 17.40 16.33
C LYS A 61 2.04 16.01 15.93
N GLN A 62 2.93 15.18 15.41
CA GLN A 62 2.64 13.80 15.06
C GLN A 62 2.36 13.06 16.37
N LYS A 63 1.09 12.74 16.59
CA LYS A 63 0.64 11.98 17.76
C LYS A 63 1.26 10.59 17.67
N THR A 64 2.18 10.29 18.58
CA THR A 64 2.78 8.95 18.74
C THR A 64 1.70 7.93 19.05
N VAL A 65 1.59 6.90 18.23
CA VAL A 65 0.63 5.80 18.41
C VAL A 65 1.23 4.77 19.37
N SER A 66 0.47 4.32 20.37
CA SER A 66 0.93 3.30 21.33
C SER A 66 0.52 1.90 20.88
N PHE A 67 1.48 0.97 20.79
CA PHE A 67 1.25 -0.41 20.35
C PHE A 67 0.12 -1.12 21.11
N ASN A 68 0.09 -0.98 22.45
CA ASN A 68 -0.90 -1.65 23.30
C ASN A 68 -2.36 -1.20 23.08
N SER A 69 -2.57 -0.11 22.34
CA SER A 69 -3.90 0.41 22.01
C SER A 69 -4.38 0.01 20.61
N LEU A 70 -3.53 -0.65 19.84
CA LEU A 70 -3.82 -1.07 18.48
C LEU A 70 -4.59 -2.39 18.46
N LYS A 71 -5.32 -2.58 17.37
CA LYS A 71 -6.04 -3.80 17.05
C LYS A 71 -5.72 -4.20 15.62
N SER A 72 -5.56 -5.49 15.38
CA SER A 72 -5.44 -6.08 14.05
C SER A 72 -6.82 -6.18 13.39
N GLU A 73 -7.39 -5.04 13.06
CA GLU A 73 -8.60 -4.93 12.24
C GLU A 73 -8.18 -4.68 10.78
N PRO A 74 -8.87 -5.24 9.78
CA PRO A 74 -8.58 -4.97 8.37
C PRO A 74 -8.50 -3.48 8.07
N CYS A 75 -7.57 -3.10 7.20
CA CYS A 75 -7.40 -1.75 6.68
C CYS A 75 -7.09 -0.70 7.76
N ASN A 76 -6.57 -1.12 8.92
CA ASN A 76 -6.31 -0.23 10.03
C ASN A 76 -5.04 0.63 9.80
N VAL A 77 -5.26 1.82 9.24
CA VAL A 77 -4.23 2.83 8.98
C VAL A 77 -3.40 3.19 10.23
N LYS A 78 -3.94 3.06 11.46
CA LYS A 78 -3.16 3.34 12.68
C LYS A 78 -2.06 2.31 12.92
N VAL A 79 -2.26 1.07 12.49
CA VAL A 79 -1.21 0.04 12.53
C VAL A 79 -0.12 0.39 11.52
N THR A 80 -0.48 0.75 10.29
CA THR A 80 0.46 1.22 9.26
C THR A 80 1.25 2.44 9.73
N LEU A 81 0.59 3.40 10.37
CA LEU A 81 1.25 4.59 10.94
C LEU A 81 2.20 4.23 12.08
N TYR A 82 1.83 3.29 12.94
CA TYR A 82 2.73 2.79 13.99
C TYR A 82 3.97 2.13 13.38
N VAL A 83 3.79 1.32 12.34
CA VAL A 83 4.89 0.68 11.61
C VAL A 83 5.82 1.73 11.03
N HIS A 84 5.29 2.72 10.33
CA HIS A 84 6.06 3.83 9.78
C HIS A 84 6.90 4.56 10.84
N GLN A 85 6.27 4.92 11.98
CA GLN A 85 6.93 5.64 13.06
C GLN A 85 8.03 4.83 13.78
N ASN A 86 8.01 3.50 13.66
CA ASN A 86 8.89 2.61 14.42
C ASN A 86 9.65 1.63 13.50
N ILE A 87 9.77 1.95 12.21
CA ILE A 87 10.25 1.05 11.17
C ILE A 87 11.67 0.52 11.40
N ASP A 88 12.50 1.23 12.15
CA ASP A 88 13.87 0.81 12.47
C ASP A 88 13.94 -0.12 13.70
N SER A 89 12.86 -0.25 14.46
CA SER A 89 12.82 -1.02 15.71
C SER A 89 11.50 -1.76 15.93
N LEU A 90 10.93 -2.33 14.87
CA LEU A 90 9.71 -3.11 14.99
C LEU A 90 9.95 -4.39 15.80
N SER A 91 9.04 -4.66 16.73
CA SER A 91 8.96 -5.97 17.36
C SER A 91 8.29 -6.96 16.41
N LYS A 92 8.57 -8.25 16.56
CA LYS A 92 7.88 -9.32 15.81
C LYS A 92 6.36 -9.25 15.96
N GLY A 93 5.85 -8.86 17.12
CA GLY A 93 4.41 -8.66 17.35
C GLY A 93 3.83 -7.48 16.57
N ALA A 94 4.61 -6.43 16.32
CA ALA A 94 4.20 -5.32 15.45
C ALA A 94 4.17 -5.73 13.97
N ILE A 95 5.15 -6.53 13.53
CA ILE A 95 5.15 -7.10 12.17
C ILE A 95 3.95 -8.03 12.00
N ASP A 96 3.69 -8.91 12.96
CA ASP A 96 2.51 -9.81 12.95
C ASP A 96 1.20 -9.01 12.87
N MET A 97 1.04 -8.00 13.72
CA MET A 97 -0.14 -7.12 13.68
C MET A 97 -0.29 -6.40 12.34
N PHE A 98 0.81 -5.95 11.73
CA PHE A 98 0.79 -5.32 10.42
C PHE A 98 0.40 -6.28 9.31
N LEU A 99 0.92 -7.51 9.31
CA LEU A 99 0.52 -8.51 8.31
C LEU A 99 -0.96 -8.91 8.44
N GLN A 100 -1.56 -8.77 9.61
CA GLN A 100 -2.99 -9.05 9.83
C GLN A 100 -3.94 -7.95 9.32
N VAL A 101 -3.47 -6.73 9.06
CA VAL A 101 -4.38 -5.66 8.58
C VAL A 101 -4.67 -5.73 7.08
N PHE A 102 -3.91 -6.54 6.34
CA PHE A 102 -4.17 -6.80 4.93
C PHE A 102 -5.33 -7.78 4.76
N SER A 103 -6.31 -7.38 3.97
CA SER A 103 -7.48 -8.19 3.61
C SER A 103 -8.03 -7.76 2.26
N GLU A 104 -8.65 -8.69 1.53
CA GLU A 104 -9.42 -8.41 0.32
C GLU A 104 -10.48 -7.30 0.52
N GLU A 105 -11.00 -7.13 1.75
CA GLU A 105 -11.95 -6.04 2.08
C GLU A 105 -11.34 -4.62 1.93
N CYS A 106 -10.01 -4.51 1.89
CA CYS A 106 -9.30 -3.23 1.79
C CYS A 106 -9.24 -2.65 0.38
N ASP A 107 -9.73 -3.36 -0.65
CA ASP A 107 -9.63 -2.92 -2.04
C ASP A 107 -10.29 -1.55 -2.32
N ASN A 108 -11.30 -1.16 -1.53
CA ASN A 108 -11.98 0.13 -1.65
C ASN A 108 -11.42 1.21 -0.72
N HIS A 109 -10.36 0.92 0.05
CA HIS A 109 -9.74 1.83 1.01
C HIS A 109 -8.45 2.42 0.42
N VAL A 110 -8.60 3.38 -0.49
CA VAL A 110 -7.48 4.02 -1.21
C VAL A 110 -6.40 4.53 -0.26
N GLU A 111 -6.79 5.26 0.79
CA GLU A 111 -5.85 5.82 1.78
C GLU A 111 -5.04 4.73 2.51
N PHE A 112 -5.65 3.57 2.74
CA PHE A 112 -4.93 2.44 3.34
C PHE A 112 -3.94 1.88 2.34
N SER A 113 -4.40 1.52 1.13
CA SER A 113 -3.55 0.87 0.11
C SER A 113 -2.33 1.72 -0.25
N GLU A 114 -2.51 3.03 -0.48
CA GLU A 114 -1.37 3.91 -0.82
C GLU A 114 -0.28 3.87 0.26
N PHE A 115 -0.68 3.94 1.52
CA PHE A 115 0.26 3.98 2.64
C PHE A 115 0.78 2.60 3.05
N SER A 116 -0.04 1.54 2.94
CA SER A 116 0.36 0.17 3.27
C SER A 116 1.32 -0.41 2.26
N GLN A 117 1.21 -0.02 0.97
CA GLN A 117 2.15 -0.45 -0.06
C GLN A 117 3.57 0.04 0.22
N GLU A 118 3.77 1.32 0.56
CA GLU A 118 5.10 1.81 0.93
C GLU A 118 5.65 1.02 2.14
N MET A 119 4.81 0.82 3.16
CA MET A 119 5.23 0.16 4.39
C MET A 119 5.51 -1.34 4.23
N ILE A 120 4.82 -2.07 3.35
CA ILE A 120 5.10 -3.49 3.14
C ILE A 120 6.50 -3.69 2.55
N PHE A 121 6.94 -2.84 1.62
CA PHE A 121 8.31 -2.93 1.08
C PHE A 121 9.38 -2.60 2.13
N GLU A 122 9.16 -1.58 2.95
CA GLU A 122 10.07 -1.24 4.05
C GLU A 122 10.20 -2.38 5.05
N VAL A 123 9.06 -3.00 5.44
CA VAL A 123 9.04 -4.14 6.35
C VAL A 123 9.73 -5.36 5.73
N LEU A 124 9.48 -5.66 4.46
CA LEU A 124 10.13 -6.76 3.74
C LEU A 124 11.64 -6.55 3.61
N SER A 125 12.09 -5.32 3.41
CA SER A 125 13.51 -4.98 3.29
C SER A 125 14.24 -5.07 4.63
N LYS A 126 13.65 -4.57 5.72
CA LYS A 126 14.32 -4.53 7.04
C LYS A 126 14.17 -5.82 7.84
N TYR A 127 13.07 -6.54 7.65
CA TYR A 127 12.71 -7.71 8.47
C TYR A 127 12.37 -8.98 7.66
N PRO A 128 13.13 -9.33 6.60
CA PRO A 128 12.79 -10.44 5.71
C PRO A 128 12.63 -11.77 6.46
N LYS A 129 13.52 -12.05 7.43
CA LYS A 129 13.47 -13.26 8.25
C LYS A 129 12.21 -13.34 9.12
N ASP A 130 11.86 -12.26 9.82
CA ASP A 130 10.69 -12.26 10.70
C ASP A 130 9.40 -12.37 9.90
N VAL A 131 9.31 -11.67 8.76
CA VAL A 131 8.18 -11.81 7.84
C VAL A 131 8.06 -13.24 7.34
N ALA A 132 9.16 -13.85 6.88
CA ALA A 132 9.14 -15.21 6.39
C ALA A 132 8.70 -16.22 7.48
N GLU A 133 9.23 -16.10 8.69
CA GLU A 133 8.81 -16.93 9.81
C GLU A 133 7.32 -16.74 10.18
N LEU A 134 6.81 -15.51 10.10
CA LEU A 134 5.43 -15.21 10.40
C LEU A 134 4.48 -15.74 9.33
N ILE A 135 4.77 -15.48 8.05
CA ILE A 135 3.95 -15.93 6.90
C ILE A 135 3.88 -17.46 6.86
N THR A 136 4.99 -18.14 7.15
CA THR A 136 5.02 -19.61 7.17
C THR A 136 4.17 -20.21 8.29
N LYS A 137 4.12 -19.56 9.46
CA LYS A 137 3.42 -20.07 10.66
C LYS A 137 1.94 -19.70 10.73
N ASN A 138 1.57 -18.51 10.26
CA ASN A 138 0.23 -17.95 10.44
C ASN A 138 -0.59 -17.99 9.15
N ASN A 139 -1.90 -17.83 9.28
CA ASN A 139 -2.82 -17.80 8.15
C ASN A 139 -3.29 -16.37 7.86
N TYR A 140 -2.43 -15.60 7.20
CA TYR A 140 -2.79 -14.26 6.70
C TYR A 140 -3.53 -14.37 5.37
N ASP A 141 -4.20 -13.28 5.00
CA ASP A 141 -4.72 -13.09 3.65
C ASP A 141 -3.55 -12.82 2.69
N LEU A 142 -2.96 -13.91 2.19
CA LEU A 142 -1.79 -13.84 1.33
C LEU A 142 -2.12 -13.22 -0.05
N ASN A 143 -3.37 -13.30 -0.50
CA ASN A 143 -3.80 -12.65 -1.73
C ASN A 143 -3.72 -11.13 -1.58
N ALA A 144 -4.26 -10.60 -0.48
CA ALA A 144 -4.19 -9.18 -0.18
C ALA A 144 -2.75 -8.69 0.01
N ILE A 145 -1.89 -9.47 0.69
CA ILE A 145 -0.48 -9.10 0.85
C ILE A 145 0.25 -9.10 -0.51
N THR A 146 0.05 -10.12 -1.34
CA THR A 146 0.75 -10.23 -2.62
C THR A 146 0.25 -9.25 -3.67
N SER A 147 -1.02 -8.82 -3.61
CA SER A 147 -1.56 -7.76 -4.49
C SER A 147 -0.94 -6.41 -4.17
N GLU A 148 -0.76 -6.08 -2.90
CA GLU A 148 -0.08 -4.86 -2.44
C GLU A 148 1.40 -4.84 -2.84
N ILE A 149 2.04 -6.02 -2.93
CA ILE A 149 3.43 -6.11 -3.38
C ILE A 149 3.53 -5.99 -4.92
N CYS A 150 2.58 -6.52 -5.70
CA CYS A 150 2.84 -6.75 -7.12
C CYS A 150 2.86 -5.49 -8.01
N CYS A 151 2.26 -4.39 -7.55
CA CYS A 151 2.14 -3.13 -8.29
C CYS A 151 2.58 -1.95 -7.42
N PRO A 152 3.89 -1.79 -7.17
CA PRO A 152 4.38 -0.74 -6.27
C PRO A 152 4.03 0.65 -6.83
N LEU A 153 3.44 1.51 -5.99
CA LEU A 153 3.16 2.91 -6.34
C LEU A 153 4.41 3.79 -6.39
N LEU A 154 5.47 3.38 -5.70
CA LEU A 154 6.76 4.06 -5.64
C LEU A 154 7.83 3.17 -6.26
N ASP A 155 9.09 3.61 -6.25
CA ASP A 155 10.23 2.83 -6.73
C ASP A 155 11.05 2.23 -5.57
N PRO A 156 10.54 1.21 -4.85
CA PRO A 156 11.31 0.55 -3.80
C PRO A 156 12.51 -0.21 -4.39
N ALA A 157 13.54 -0.42 -3.58
CA ALA A 157 14.70 -1.22 -3.97
C ALA A 157 14.38 -2.74 -3.93
N ILE A 158 13.65 -3.25 -4.92
CA ILE A 158 13.10 -4.62 -4.92
C ILE A 158 14.18 -5.71 -5.03
N LYS A 159 15.24 -5.49 -5.84
CA LYS A 159 16.29 -6.49 -6.06
C LYS A 159 16.97 -6.96 -4.76
N PRO A 160 17.40 -6.06 -3.84
CA PRO A 160 17.85 -6.46 -2.52
C PRO A 160 16.86 -7.33 -1.75
N ILE A 161 15.58 -6.97 -1.75
CA ILE A 161 14.54 -7.71 -1.00
C ILE A 161 14.43 -9.15 -1.51
N ILE A 162 14.36 -9.34 -2.84
CA ILE A 162 14.34 -10.68 -3.45
C ILE A 162 15.52 -11.51 -2.98
N LYS A 163 16.73 -10.94 -3.08
CA LYS A 163 17.96 -11.61 -2.67
C LYS A 163 17.93 -12.00 -1.19
N ASP A 164 17.46 -11.12 -0.32
CA ASP A 164 17.37 -11.40 1.11
C ASP A 164 16.43 -12.59 1.38
N PHE A 165 15.28 -12.65 0.71
CA PHE A 165 14.37 -13.81 0.82
C PHE A 165 14.96 -15.10 0.26
N GLU A 166 15.66 -15.06 -0.89
CA GLU A 166 16.33 -16.22 -1.47
C GLU A 166 17.42 -16.78 -0.53
N THR A 167 18.14 -15.92 0.18
CA THR A 167 19.20 -16.35 1.12
C THR A 167 18.67 -17.06 2.37
N LEU A 168 17.37 -16.96 2.66
CA LEU A 168 16.78 -17.67 3.81
C LEU A 168 16.64 -19.17 3.56
N GLU A 169 16.71 -19.63 2.30
CA GLU A 169 16.58 -21.04 1.90
C GLU A 169 15.32 -21.74 2.44
N ILE A 170 14.22 -20.99 2.61
CA ILE A 170 12.95 -21.49 3.13
C ILE A 170 12.11 -22.05 1.98
N SER A 171 11.97 -23.37 1.90
CA SER A 171 11.01 -24.01 0.98
C SER A 171 9.60 -23.97 1.57
N ASN A 172 8.78 -23.01 1.13
CA ASN A 172 7.38 -22.89 1.55
C ASN A 172 6.54 -22.19 0.48
N PRO A 173 5.36 -22.72 0.10
CA PRO A 173 4.54 -22.14 -0.98
C PRO A 173 4.08 -20.69 -0.72
N LYS A 174 3.97 -20.28 0.55
CA LYS A 174 3.63 -18.89 0.88
C LYS A 174 4.81 -17.95 0.64
N ILE A 175 6.04 -18.41 0.90
CA ILE A 175 7.26 -17.67 0.57
C ILE A 175 7.45 -17.59 -0.94
N ASP A 176 7.19 -18.69 -1.66
CA ASP A 176 7.20 -18.70 -3.12
C ASP A 176 6.22 -17.67 -3.69
N SER A 177 5.04 -17.50 -3.08
CA SER A 177 4.05 -16.50 -3.49
C SER A 177 4.56 -15.06 -3.30
N ILE A 178 5.25 -14.77 -2.18
CA ILE A 178 5.88 -13.47 -1.94
C ILE A 178 7.00 -13.20 -2.97
N LEU A 179 7.85 -14.20 -3.24
CA LEU A 179 8.90 -14.09 -4.25
C LEU A 179 8.33 -13.86 -5.66
N ILE A 180 7.23 -14.52 -6.02
CA ILE A 180 6.53 -14.30 -7.28
C ILE A 180 6.01 -12.86 -7.36
N ALA A 181 5.39 -12.34 -6.29
CA ALA A 181 4.89 -10.97 -6.24
C ALA A 181 6.03 -9.94 -6.38
N LEU A 182 7.14 -10.14 -5.66
CA LEU A 182 8.32 -9.28 -5.75
C LEU A 182 8.95 -9.29 -7.16
N ASN A 183 9.05 -10.45 -7.80
CA ASN A 183 9.57 -10.52 -9.17
C ASN A 183 8.67 -9.76 -10.17
N ARG A 184 7.35 -9.82 -10.01
CA ARG A 184 6.42 -9.01 -10.83
C ARG A 184 6.58 -7.52 -10.58
N ALA A 185 6.69 -7.13 -9.33
CA ALA A 185 6.92 -5.73 -8.96
C ALA A 185 8.23 -5.21 -9.58
N LEU A 186 9.27 -6.04 -9.62
CA LEU A 186 10.52 -5.72 -10.33
C LEU A 186 10.31 -5.62 -11.84
N GLU A 187 9.55 -6.53 -12.46
CA GLU A 187 9.21 -6.44 -13.89
C GLU A 187 8.45 -5.15 -14.20
N TYR A 188 7.49 -4.76 -13.35
CA TYR A 188 6.72 -3.53 -13.47
C TYR A 188 7.65 -2.29 -13.50
N GLN A 189 8.58 -2.18 -12.55
CA GLN A 189 9.58 -1.09 -12.50
C GLN A 189 10.48 -0.99 -13.74
N ASN A 190 10.76 -2.11 -14.43
CA ASN A 190 11.63 -2.08 -15.61
C ASN A 190 10.87 -1.75 -16.91
N ASN A 191 9.53 -1.71 -16.88
CA ASN A 191 8.68 -1.47 -18.05
C ASN A 191 8.09 -0.05 -18.10
N GLU A 192 8.26 0.76 -17.04
CA GLU A 192 7.95 2.20 -17.00
C GLU A 192 9.15 3.05 -17.47
#